data_AF-A0A938I6T2-F1
#
_entry.id   AF-A0A938I6T2-F1
#
_cell.length_a   1.000
_cell.length_b   1.000
_cell.length_c   1.000
_cell.angle_alpha   90.00
_cell.angle_beta   90.00
_cell.angle_gamma   90.00
#
_symmetry.space_group_name_H-M   'P 1'
#
loop_
_entity.id
_entity.type
_entity.pdbx_description
1 polymer ?
#
loop_
_entity_poly.entity_id
_entity_poly.type
_entity_poly.pdbx_seq_one_letter_code
_entity_poly.pdbx_strand_id
1 'polypeptide(L)'
;MTVTPHVIAESMKYRRPRDPEMGAKVQLFVKGAALPRLFDGKRPEELLASRDWAWHDLNTAVQGAEDSLSVWTWNGKSSRWGVGNALEVEGDGLPKTRVAIEAPQQWISNITFPGRPGELQPHEMIVHIVNNSDRPLRLSSVRLWLPKNGATWQTLFAADPIPVDVQIPAGDRGFVRVIAKAPLPLTYAAIELKGDSGTLWERVRIKTEHFDISGGWTADHLRHEPYLKLLTRLHVNCGQIQNVPGYTDDPDLYARYPMKLFNRMWPLEAWDTDSWLPKIHAVEFLGEPQYGGGRPVAPQEVFEKLLPYRTSRLATSVTHSEERVWRYYAGLSDYPHYDAYRVVAPAADSWRAYDRWDGKQISWGAPLETIGDMCRSLRELNRPMPVAYWSQGAHDGWGGGFLFNSRKRRSPTPDELRSQAMHALSTRITSLYWFNLSLKSLLKFPDTWDPIMRIGREIQMLEPYYIAGDA
;
A
#
# COMPACT_ATOMS: atom_id res chain seq x y z
N MET A 1 -6.04 -11.85 17.06
CA MET A 1 -6.36 -10.45 16.72
C MET A 1 -5.06 -9.75 16.36
N THR A 2 -5.14 -8.78 15.45
CA THR A 2 -4.02 -7.94 15.04
C THR A 2 -4.41 -6.48 15.22
N VAL A 3 -3.49 -5.70 15.79
CA VAL A 3 -3.65 -4.26 16.02
C VAL A 3 -2.55 -3.52 15.28
N THR A 4 -2.93 -2.56 14.45
CA THR A 4 -2.02 -1.61 13.81
C THR A 4 -2.32 -0.22 14.36
N PRO A 5 -1.49 0.26 15.32
CA PRO A 5 -1.68 1.57 15.93
C PRO A 5 -1.59 2.67 14.87
N HIS A 6 -2.41 3.70 15.02
CA HIS A 6 -2.26 4.89 14.18
C HIS A 6 -1.01 5.66 14.58
N VAL A 7 -0.28 6.13 13.57
CA VAL A 7 0.89 6.98 13.71
C VAL A 7 0.75 8.21 12.82
N ILE A 8 1.47 9.27 13.19
CA ILE A 8 1.68 10.45 12.35
C ILE A 8 3.17 10.80 12.46
N ALA A 9 3.85 11.00 11.34
CA ALA A 9 5.25 11.34 11.30
C ALA A 9 5.50 12.68 12.01
N GLU A 10 6.25 12.68 13.10
CA GLU A 10 6.52 13.87 13.91
C GLU A 10 7.26 14.98 13.15
N SER A 11 8.13 14.58 12.22
CA SER A 11 8.96 15.46 11.40
C SER A 11 8.14 16.35 10.48
N MET A 12 6.97 15.89 10.02
CA MET A 12 6.11 16.65 9.12
C MET A 12 5.58 17.91 9.80
N LYS A 13 5.32 18.98 9.05
CA LYS A 13 4.84 20.26 9.59
C LYS A 13 3.58 20.69 8.86
N TYR A 14 2.48 20.95 9.57
CA TYR A 14 1.20 21.28 8.94
C TYR A 14 0.75 22.69 9.32
N ARG A 15 -0.01 23.35 8.43
CA ARG A 15 -0.60 24.68 8.73
C ARG A 15 -1.71 24.59 9.76
N ARG A 16 -2.48 23.51 9.71
CA ARG A 16 -3.52 23.20 10.70
C ARG A 16 -2.95 22.20 11.70
N PRO A 17 -3.28 22.33 12.99
CA PRO A 17 -2.86 21.36 13.99
C PRO A 17 -3.36 19.97 13.61
N ARG A 18 -2.56 18.96 13.97
CA ARG A 18 -2.95 17.56 13.84
C ARG A 18 -4.07 17.28 14.83
N ASP A 19 -5.02 16.47 14.41
CA ASP A 19 -5.97 15.87 15.33
C ASP A 19 -5.17 14.92 16.25
N PRO A 20 -5.14 15.17 17.57
CA PRO A 20 -4.33 14.41 18.52
C PRO A 20 -4.92 13.02 18.80
N GLU A 21 -6.16 12.75 18.38
CA GLU A 21 -6.74 11.42 18.57
C GLU A 21 -6.06 10.38 17.69
N MET A 22 -5.65 9.28 18.33
CA MET A 22 -5.00 8.13 17.70
C MET A 22 -5.85 6.88 17.92
N GLY A 23 -6.46 6.40 16.84
CA GLY A 23 -7.13 5.11 16.82
C GLY A 23 -6.18 3.95 16.50
N ALA A 24 -6.75 2.85 16.03
CA ALA A 24 -6.01 1.74 15.47
C ALA A 24 -6.85 1.05 14.38
N LYS A 25 -6.17 0.48 13.38
CA LYS A 25 -6.75 -0.55 12.52
C LYS A 25 -6.70 -1.86 13.27
N VAL A 26 -7.82 -2.57 13.36
CA VAL A 26 -7.90 -3.86 14.07
C VAL A 26 -8.46 -4.93 13.13
N GLN A 27 -7.85 -6.11 13.17
CA GLN A 27 -8.37 -7.32 12.54
C GLN A 27 -8.63 -8.38 13.61
N LEU A 28 -9.88 -8.82 13.72
CA LEU A 28 -10.28 -9.93 14.58
C LEU A 28 -10.49 -11.18 13.73
N PHE A 29 -9.77 -12.25 14.07
CA PHE A 29 -9.82 -13.53 13.37
C PHE A 29 -10.73 -14.46 14.18
N VAL A 30 -11.93 -14.73 13.65
CA VAL A 30 -13.00 -15.43 14.38
C VAL A 30 -13.22 -16.78 13.72
N LYS A 31 -12.97 -17.84 14.48
CA LYS A 31 -13.22 -19.21 14.03
C LYS A 31 -14.69 -19.59 14.27
N GLY A 32 -15.27 -20.32 13.34
CA GLY A 32 -16.64 -20.82 13.40
C GLY A 32 -17.63 -19.98 12.60
N ALA A 33 -18.91 -20.18 12.85
CA ALA A 33 -20.01 -19.60 12.09
C ALA A 33 -20.44 -18.19 12.56
N ALA A 34 -19.58 -17.49 13.33
CA ALA A 34 -20.00 -16.26 13.97
C ALA A 34 -20.16 -15.08 12.99
N LEU A 35 -21.13 -14.19 13.27
CA LEU A 35 -21.34 -12.94 12.54
C LEU A 35 -21.20 -11.73 13.46
N PRO A 36 -20.56 -10.62 13.03
CA PRO A 36 -20.38 -9.44 13.86
C PRO A 36 -21.73 -8.74 14.13
N ARG A 37 -21.98 -8.31 15.37
CA ARG A 37 -23.24 -7.64 15.74
C ARG A 37 -23.02 -6.34 16.49
N LEU A 38 -22.36 -6.38 17.64
CA LEU A 38 -22.16 -5.21 18.51
C LEU A 38 -20.71 -5.06 18.94
N PHE A 39 -20.30 -3.80 19.07
CA PHE A 39 -19.01 -3.37 19.57
C PHE A 39 -19.26 -2.29 20.63
N ASP A 40 -18.98 -2.61 21.89
CA ASP A 40 -19.40 -1.83 23.08
C ASP A 40 -20.89 -1.47 23.09
N GLY A 41 -21.73 -2.43 22.71
CA GLY A 41 -23.18 -2.26 22.67
C GLY A 41 -23.70 -1.40 21.52
N LYS A 42 -22.85 -0.97 20.59
CA LYS A 42 -23.23 -0.23 19.38
C LYS A 42 -23.06 -1.07 18.12
N ARG A 43 -23.91 -0.85 17.12
CA ARG A 43 -23.75 -1.42 15.78
C ARG A 43 -22.62 -0.72 15.02
N PRO A 44 -21.96 -1.40 14.05
CA PRO A 44 -20.94 -0.79 13.20
C PRO A 44 -21.37 0.51 12.52
N GLU A 45 -22.61 0.60 12.03
CA GLU A 45 -23.15 1.80 11.37
C GLU A 45 -23.26 2.98 12.34
N GLU A 46 -23.59 2.70 13.60
CA GLU A 46 -23.68 3.72 14.65
C GLU A 46 -22.30 4.30 14.97
N LEU A 47 -21.25 3.47 14.92
CA LEU A 47 -19.86 3.87 15.12
C LEU A 47 -19.29 4.68 13.94
N LEU A 48 -19.73 4.38 12.72
CA LEU A 48 -19.44 5.24 11.56
C LEU A 48 -20.16 6.59 11.67
N ALA A 49 -21.45 6.57 12.01
CA ALA A 49 -22.28 7.77 12.12
C ALA A 49 -21.79 8.72 13.23
N SER A 50 -21.34 8.18 14.37
CA SER A 50 -20.73 8.95 15.46
C SER A 50 -19.30 9.40 15.18
N ARG A 51 -18.70 8.97 14.05
CA ARG A 51 -17.29 9.18 13.71
C ARG A 51 -16.31 8.55 14.69
N ASP A 52 -16.76 7.54 15.46
CA ASP A 52 -15.90 6.72 16.29
C ASP A 52 -15.00 5.83 15.42
N TRP A 53 -15.50 5.38 14.27
CA TRP A 53 -14.77 4.63 13.24
C TRP A 53 -14.65 5.41 11.94
N ALA A 54 -13.56 5.15 11.22
CA ALA A 54 -13.33 5.69 9.88
C ALA A 54 -13.94 4.80 8.78
N TRP A 55 -13.80 3.48 8.92
CA TRP A 55 -14.38 2.46 8.03
C TRP A 55 -14.42 1.08 8.71
N HIS A 56 -15.21 0.15 8.17
CA HIS A 56 -15.19 -1.27 8.52
C HIS A 56 -15.63 -2.17 7.36
N ASP A 57 -15.27 -3.46 7.40
CA ASP A 57 -15.73 -4.47 6.41
C ASP A 57 -16.88 -5.36 6.93
N LEU A 58 -17.35 -5.14 8.15
CA LEU A 58 -18.27 -6.05 8.86
C LEU A 58 -19.59 -6.37 8.14
N ASN A 59 -20.09 -5.44 7.31
CA ASN A 59 -21.34 -5.66 6.54
C ASN A 59 -21.17 -6.66 5.39
N THR A 60 -19.93 -7.06 5.11
CA THR A 60 -19.62 -8.09 4.12
C THR A 60 -19.49 -9.48 4.73
N ALA A 61 -19.53 -9.60 6.06
CA ALA A 61 -19.40 -10.87 6.76
C ALA A 61 -20.52 -11.82 6.34
N VAL A 62 -20.15 -13.07 6.07
CA VAL A 62 -21.09 -14.14 5.71
C VAL A 62 -20.93 -15.29 6.69
N GLN A 63 -22.04 -16.00 6.95
CA GLN A 63 -22.04 -17.09 7.91
C GLN A 63 -21.20 -18.25 7.36
N GLY A 64 -20.10 -18.55 8.03
CA GLY A 64 -19.21 -19.65 7.69
C GLY A 64 -19.64 -20.99 8.29
N ALA A 65 -18.86 -22.03 8.02
CA ALA A 65 -18.94 -23.31 8.71
C ALA A 65 -18.16 -23.30 10.02
N GLU A 66 -18.39 -24.28 10.90
CA GLU A 66 -17.70 -24.41 12.21
C GLU A 66 -16.18 -24.50 12.13
N ASP A 67 -15.64 -25.06 11.04
CA ASP A 67 -14.20 -25.19 10.81
C ASP A 67 -13.60 -24.01 10.03
N SER A 68 -14.43 -23.04 9.65
CA SER A 68 -14.00 -21.86 8.89
C SER A 68 -13.50 -20.73 9.78
N LEU A 69 -12.86 -19.75 9.15
CA LEU A 69 -12.34 -18.54 9.74
C LEU A 69 -12.90 -17.33 8.99
N SER A 70 -13.46 -16.38 9.72
CA SER A 70 -13.80 -15.05 9.22
C SER A 70 -12.84 -14.00 9.79
N VAL A 71 -12.65 -12.91 9.05
CA VAL A 71 -11.80 -11.79 9.48
C VAL A 71 -12.62 -10.52 9.51
N TRP A 72 -12.79 -9.97 10.70
CA TRP A 72 -13.56 -8.75 10.97
C TRP A 72 -12.60 -7.59 11.09
N THR A 73 -12.70 -6.61 10.20
CA THR A 73 -11.79 -5.46 10.15
C THR A 73 -12.53 -4.17 10.41
N TRP A 74 -11.98 -3.33 11.29
CA TRP A 74 -12.41 -1.95 11.45
C TRP A 74 -11.22 -1.04 11.66
N ASN A 75 -11.43 0.25 11.38
CA ASN A 75 -10.44 1.28 11.58
C ASN A 75 -10.99 2.35 12.51
N GLY A 76 -10.54 2.34 13.76
CA GLY A 76 -10.94 3.32 14.77
C GLY A 76 -10.44 4.71 14.44
N LYS A 77 -11.20 5.75 14.78
CA LYS A 77 -10.84 7.15 14.55
C LYS A 77 -10.42 7.87 15.83
N SER A 78 -11.10 7.58 16.93
CA SER A 78 -10.85 8.22 18.23
C SER A 78 -9.94 7.40 19.14
N SER A 79 -9.40 8.04 20.17
CA SER A 79 -8.52 7.41 21.16
C SER A 79 -9.18 6.25 21.91
N ARG A 80 -10.52 6.23 22.03
CA ARG A 80 -11.31 5.11 22.57
C ARG A 80 -11.06 3.79 21.82
N TRP A 81 -10.77 3.89 20.53
CA TRP A 81 -10.51 2.77 19.61
C TRP A 81 -9.02 2.62 19.29
N GLY A 82 -8.16 3.28 20.06
CA GLY A 82 -6.71 3.19 19.98
C GLY A 82 -6.11 2.23 21.01
N VAL A 83 -4.78 2.12 20.98
CA VAL A 83 -4.01 1.28 21.90
C VAL A 83 -4.21 1.66 23.38
N GLY A 84 -4.15 0.66 24.26
CA GLY A 84 -4.35 0.83 25.71
C GLY A 84 -5.80 0.71 26.16
N ASN A 85 -6.73 0.46 25.24
CA ASN A 85 -8.15 0.28 25.54
C ASN A 85 -8.56 -1.19 25.45
N ALA A 86 -9.78 -1.49 25.89
CA ALA A 86 -10.45 -2.75 25.60
C ALA A 86 -11.87 -2.45 25.14
N LEU A 87 -12.46 -3.36 24.37
CA LEU A 87 -13.86 -3.28 23.96
C LEU A 87 -14.54 -4.63 24.14
N GLU A 88 -15.87 -4.60 24.19
CA GLU A 88 -16.70 -5.79 24.15
C GLU A 88 -17.16 -6.03 22.71
N VAL A 89 -16.89 -7.21 22.19
CA VAL A 89 -17.37 -7.67 20.88
C VAL A 89 -18.45 -8.71 21.11
N GLU A 90 -19.55 -8.58 20.40
CA GLU A 90 -20.64 -9.55 20.38
C GLU A 90 -20.99 -9.88 18.93
N GLY A 91 -21.28 -11.15 18.69
CA GLY A 91 -21.74 -11.62 17.40
C GLY A 91 -22.76 -12.73 17.54
N ASP A 92 -23.49 -13.02 16.46
CA ASP A 92 -24.32 -14.22 16.42
C ASP A 92 -23.39 -15.43 16.51
N GLY A 93 -23.58 -16.31 17.49
CA GLY A 93 -22.66 -17.43 17.75
C GLY A 93 -21.34 -17.05 18.44
N LEU A 94 -21.11 -15.77 18.78
CA LEU A 94 -19.97 -15.31 19.57
C LEU A 94 -20.49 -14.64 20.86
N PRO A 95 -20.34 -15.26 22.04
CA PRO A 95 -20.75 -14.61 23.28
C PRO A 95 -19.99 -13.30 23.47
N LYS A 96 -20.57 -12.40 24.27
CA LYS A 96 -19.95 -11.12 24.63
C LYS A 96 -18.53 -11.34 25.13
N THR A 97 -17.55 -10.93 24.33
CA THR A 97 -16.14 -11.22 24.52
C THR A 97 -15.38 -9.92 24.66
N ARG A 98 -14.62 -9.78 25.75
CA ARG A 98 -13.74 -8.63 25.95
C ARG A 98 -12.45 -8.81 25.17
N VAL A 99 -12.09 -7.82 24.37
CA VAL A 99 -10.90 -7.81 23.50
C VAL A 99 -10.06 -6.58 23.82
N ALA A 100 -8.76 -6.76 24.06
CA ALA A 100 -7.84 -5.68 24.43
C ALA A 100 -7.07 -5.13 23.22
N ILE A 101 -7.19 -3.84 22.92
CA ILE A 101 -6.41 -3.17 21.87
C ILE A 101 -5.04 -2.80 22.47
N GLU A 102 -4.13 -3.78 22.54
CA GLU A 102 -2.80 -3.56 23.10
C GLU A 102 -1.81 -3.08 22.04
N ALA A 103 -0.82 -2.29 22.47
CA ALA A 103 0.32 -1.98 21.61
C ALA A 103 1.13 -3.28 21.39
N PRO A 104 1.27 -3.75 20.15
CA PRO A 104 1.89 -5.05 19.90
C PRO A 104 3.39 -4.99 20.20
N GLN A 105 3.86 -5.98 20.96
CA GLN A 105 5.30 -6.19 21.16
C GLN A 105 5.92 -6.99 20.01
N GLN A 106 5.12 -7.74 19.29
CA GLN A 106 5.52 -8.57 18.15
C GLN A 106 4.48 -8.42 17.05
N TRP A 107 4.90 -8.26 15.80
CA TRP A 107 3.98 -8.13 14.67
C TRP A 107 4.63 -8.55 13.36
N ILE A 108 3.80 -8.84 12.36
CA ILE A 108 4.24 -9.04 10.99
C ILE A 108 4.39 -7.66 10.36
N SER A 109 5.62 -7.27 10.02
CA SER A 109 5.89 -5.98 9.35
C SER A 109 5.60 -6.05 7.86
N ASN A 110 5.76 -7.23 7.27
CA ASN A 110 5.64 -7.41 5.83
C ASN A 110 5.30 -8.85 5.43
N ILE A 111 4.57 -8.98 4.33
CA ILE A 111 4.39 -10.24 3.61
C ILE A 111 4.57 -9.97 2.12
N THR A 112 5.49 -10.69 1.48
CA THR A 112 5.69 -10.63 0.02
C THR A 112 5.60 -12.02 -0.59
N PHE A 113 5.12 -12.07 -1.84
CA PHE A 113 4.94 -13.31 -2.58
C PHE A 113 5.72 -13.24 -3.91
N PRO A 114 7.01 -13.61 -3.89
CA PRO A 114 7.81 -13.68 -5.11
C PRO A 114 7.28 -14.73 -6.10
N GLY A 115 7.21 -14.34 -7.37
CA GLY A 115 6.97 -15.26 -8.50
C GLY A 115 8.25 -15.56 -9.26
N ARG A 116 8.20 -16.57 -10.15
CA ARG A 116 9.26 -16.76 -11.14
C ARG A 116 8.97 -15.91 -12.37
N PRO A 117 10.01 -15.50 -13.14
CA PRO A 117 9.80 -14.80 -14.40
C PRO A 117 8.83 -15.57 -15.31
N GLY A 118 7.77 -14.89 -15.76
CA GLY A 118 6.74 -15.46 -16.66
C GLY A 118 5.64 -16.27 -15.96
N GLU A 119 5.72 -16.53 -14.66
CA GLU A 119 4.65 -17.21 -13.92
C GLU A 119 3.63 -16.20 -13.39
N LEU A 120 2.35 -16.54 -13.53
CA LEU A 120 1.24 -15.72 -13.02
C LEU A 120 1.14 -15.79 -11.49
N GLN A 121 1.33 -16.99 -10.93
CA GLN A 121 1.15 -17.27 -9.51
C GLN A 121 2.49 -17.29 -8.77
N PRO A 122 2.55 -16.78 -7.54
CA PRO A 122 3.76 -16.89 -6.74
C PRO A 122 3.93 -18.32 -6.20
N HIS A 123 5.17 -18.70 -5.93
CA HIS A 123 5.53 -20.02 -5.38
C HIS A 123 6.28 -19.90 -4.05
N GLU A 124 6.47 -18.66 -3.60
CA GLU A 124 7.20 -18.33 -2.41
C GLU A 124 6.39 -17.33 -1.58
N MET A 125 6.51 -17.43 -0.26
CA MET A 125 6.03 -16.44 0.68
C MET A 125 7.16 -16.09 1.64
N ILE A 126 7.41 -14.79 1.80
CA ILE A 126 8.37 -14.25 2.76
C ILE A 126 7.58 -13.41 3.76
N VAL A 127 7.65 -13.78 5.03
CA VAL A 127 6.99 -13.06 6.13
C VAL A 127 8.06 -12.46 7.01
N HIS A 128 8.08 -11.13 7.16
CA HIS A 128 8.97 -10.45 8.11
C HIS A 128 8.24 -10.14 9.39
N ILE A 129 8.97 -10.30 10.50
CA ILE A 129 8.46 -10.20 11.85
C ILE A 129 9.37 -9.28 12.62
N VAL A 130 8.76 -8.36 13.37
CA VAL A 130 9.46 -7.53 14.35
C VAL A 130 9.18 -8.11 15.73
N ASN A 131 10.24 -8.29 16.52
CA ASN A 131 10.16 -8.63 17.93
C ASN A 131 10.70 -7.47 18.78
N ASN A 132 9.80 -6.57 19.17
CA ASN A 132 10.12 -5.44 20.03
C ASN A 132 10.00 -5.77 21.53
N SER A 133 9.82 -7.04 21.89
CA SER A 133 9.77 -7.48 23.28
C SER A 133 11.17 -7.62 23.90
N ASP A 134 11.21 -7.83 25.22
CA ASP A 134 12.43 -8.10 26.00
C ASP A 134 12.88 -9.57 25.96
N ARG A 135 12.20 -10.43 25.20
CA ARG A 135 12.47 -11.87 25.11
C ARG A 135 12.63 -12.33 23.66
N PRO A 136 13.42 -13.38 23.39
CA PRO A 136 13.42 -14.01 22.07
C PRO A 136 12.03 -14.55 21.71
N LEU A 137 11.70 -14.51 20.42
CA LEU A 137 10.49 -15.10 19.84
C LEU A 137 10.88 -16.35 19.06
N ARG A 138 10.32 -17.52 19.41
CA ARG A 138 10.49 -18.74 18.61
C ARG A 138 9.22 -19.04 17.82
N LEU A 139 9.35 -19.10 16.49
CA LEU A 139 8.29 -19.48 15.57
C LEU A 139 8.42 -20.96 15.21
N SER A 140 7.28 -21.66 15.22
CA SER A 140 7.19 -23.12 15.09
C SER A 140 6.41 -23.58 13.84
N SER A 141 5.47 -22.76 13.36
CA SER A 141 4.74 -23.08 12.12
C SER A 141 4.14 -21.86 11.47
N VAL A 142 3.96 -21.94 10.14
CA VAL A 142 3.14 -21.03 9.35
C VAL A 142 1.93 -21.80 8.81
N ARG A 143 0.74 -21.21 8.85
CA ARG A 143 -0.44 -21.77 8.21
C ARG A 143 -1.14 -20.72 7.35
N LEU A 144 -1.52 -21.15 6.14
CA LEU A 144 -2.39 -20.39 5.25
C LEU A 144 -3.85 -20.77 5.50
N TRP A 145 -4.70 -19.75 5.55
CA TRP A 145 -6.15 -19.89 5.56
C TRP A 145 -6.68 -19.33 4.26
N LEU A 146 -7.25 -20.20 3.43
CA LEU A 146 -7.61 -19.91 2.04
C LEU A 146 -9.10 -20.21 1.80
N PRO A 147 -9.76 -19.50 0.88
CA PRO A 147 -11.07 -19.92 0.40
C PRO A 147 -11.01 -21.33 -0.23
N LYS A 148 -12.04 -22.16 -0.05
CA LYS A 148 -12.18 -23.50 -0.66
C LYS A 148 -13.40 -23.57 -1.57
N ASN A 149 -13.35 -24.36 -2.65
CA ASN A 149 -14.52 -24.76 -3.46
C ASN A 149 -15.42 -23.60 -3.96
N GLY A 150 -14.83 -22.48 -4.39
CA GLY A 150 -15.59 -21.31 -4.82
C GLY A 150 -16.17 -20.47 -3.67
N ALA A 151 -15.79 -20.76 -2.41
CA ALA A 151 -16.04 -19.86 -1.28
C ALA A 151 -15.43 -18.48 -1.55
N THR A 152 -16.09 -17.47 -1.01
CA THR A 152 -15.70 -16.09 -1.19
C THR A 152 -14.54 -15.72 -0.25
N TRP A 153 -13.92 -14.57 -0.47
CA TRP A 153 -12.78 -14.06 0.30
C TRP A 153 -13.07 -13.87 1.81
N GLN A 154 -14.33 -13.95 2.24
CA GLN A 154 -14.78 -13.80 3.62
C GLN A 154 -14.67 -15.07 4.47
N THR A 155 -14.69 -16.25 3.85
CA THR A 155 -14.73 -17.54 4.56
C THR A 155 -13.50 -18.36 4.20
N LEU A 156 -12.59 -18.49 5.16
CA LEU A 156 -11.28 -19.07 4.96
C LEU A 156 -11.18 -20.42 5.69
N PHE A 157 -10.45 -21.36 5.12
CA PHE A 157 -10.25 -22.68 5.71
C PHE A 157 -8.77 -22.98 5.86
N ALA A 158 -8.42 -23.64 6.95
CA ALA A 158 -7.05 -24.04 7.22
C ALA A 158 -6.50 -24.96 6.12
N ALA A 159 -5.31 -24.61 5.63
CA ALA A 159 -4.39 -25.55 5.00
C ALA A 159 -3.53 -26.26 6.06
N ASP A 160 -2.76 -27.26 5.62
CA ASP A 160 -1.81 -27.93 6.51
C ASP A 160 -0.75 -26.93 7.01
N PRO A 161 -0.43 -26.95 8.32
CA PRO A 161 0.63 -26.10 8.86
C PRO A 161 2.00 -26.53 8.30
N ILE A 162 2.80 -25.55 7.94
CA ILE A 162 4.17 -25.71 7.45
C ILE A 162 5.10 -25.51 8.66
N PRO A 163 5.86 -26.53 9.09
CA PRO A 163 6.76 -26.40 10.23
C PRO A 163 7.91 -25.46 9.88
N VAL A 164 8.28 -24.61 10.83
CA VAL A 164 9.44 -23.72 10.75
C VAL A 164 10.17 -23.74 12.08
N ASP A 165 11.46 -23.42 12.09
CA ASP A 165 12.22 -23.23 13.33
C ASP A 165 13.03 -21.94 13.17
N VAL A 166 12.41 -20.83 13.56
CA VAL A 166 13.00 -19.50 13.47
C VAL A 166 12.99 -18.87 14.85
N GLN A 167 14.15 -18.41 15.30
CA GLN A 167 14.29 -17.64 16.53
C GLN A 167 14.68 -16.20 16.19
N ILE A 168 13.91 -15.25 16.72
CA ILE A 168 14.14 -13.81 16.56
C ILE A 168 14.57 -13.25 17.91
N PRO A 169 15.78 -12.67 18.04
CA PRO A 169 16.22 -12.06 19.29
C PRO A 169 15.27 -10.97 19.81
N ALA A 170 15.40 -10.63 21.09
CA ALA A 170 14.71 -9.50 21.70
C ALA A 170 15.16 -8.18 21.04
N GLY A 171 14.21 -7.28 20.74
CA GLY A 171 14.48 -6.00 20.08
C GLY A 171 14.93 -6.10 18.61
N ASP A 172 14.76 -7.25 17.96
CA ASP A 172 15.30 -7.52 16.63
C ASP A 172 14.21 -7.86 15.60
N ARG A 173 14.60 -8.01 14.34
CA ARG A 173 13.75 -8.44 13.22
C ARG A 173 14.22 -9.78 12.68
N GLY A 174 13.27 -10.55 12.17
CA GLY A 174 13.56 -11.81 11.49
C GLY A 174 12.54 -12.08 10.41
N PHE A 175 12.73 -13.19 9.68
CA PHE A 175 11.80 -13.57 8.64
C PHE A 175 11.62 -15.08 8.58
N VAL A 176 10.48 -15.47 8.00
CA VAL A 176 10.18 -16.84 7.63
C VAL A 176 10.04 -16.89 6.12
N ARG A 177 10.77 -17.81 5.48
CA ARG A 177 10.69 -18.07 4.05
C ARG A 177 10.04 -19.43 3.81
N VAL A 178 8.96 -19.45 3.06
CA VAL A 178 8.21 -20.67 2.72
C VAL A 178 8.22 -20.84 1.21
N ILE A 179 8.72 -21.98 0.74
CA ILE A 179 8.56 -22.43 -0.65
C ILE A 179 7.33 -23.33 -0.72
N ALA A 180 6.32 -22.90 -1.46
CA ALA A 180 5.09 -23.64 -1.62
C ALA A 180 5.31 -24.87 -2.52
N LYS A 181 4.69 -26.00 -2.17
CA LYS A 181 4.74 -27.23 -2.99
C LYS A 181 3.97 -27.10 -4.31
N ALA A 182 2.98 -26.22 -4.33
CA ALA A 182 2.19 -25.85 -5.49
C ALA A 182 2.08 -24.32 -5.55
N PRO A 183 1.86 -23.72 -6.74
CA PRO A 183 1.64 -22.29 -6.86
C PRO A 183 0.53 -21.79 -5.92
N LEU A 184 0.77 -20.65 -5.29
CA LEU A 184 -0.18 -20.04 -4.37
C LEU A 184 -1.33 -19.39 -5.16
N PRO A 185 -2.59 -19.53 -4.72
CA PRO A 185 -3.73 -18.97 -5.43
C PRO A 185 -3.72 -17.43 -5.34
N LEU A 186 -4.10 -16.76 -6.42
CA LEU A 186 -4.30 -15.31 -6.43
C LEU A 186 -5.64 -14.96 -5.76
N THR A 187 -5.64 -14.73 -4.45
CA THR A 187 -6.85 -14.47 -3.65
C THR A 187 -6.49 -13.81 -2.31
N TYR A 188 -7.48 -13.50 -1.47
CA TYR A 188 -7.21 -13.17 -0.07
C TYR A 188 -6.91 -14.41 0.76
N ALA A 189 -5.97 -14.26 1.69
CA ALA A 189 -5.62 -15.27 2.67
C ALA A 189 -5.48 -14.63 4.05
N ALA A 190 -5.70 -15.43 5.09
CA ALA A 190 -5.18 -15.14 6.42
C ALA A 190 -3.93 -15.98 6.67
N ILE A 191 -2.91 -15.36 7.26
CA ILE A 191 -1.62 -15.96 7.57
C ILE A 191 -1.54 -16.10 9.09
N GLU A 192 -1.33 -17.33 9.55
CA GLU A 192 -1.15 -17.67 10.97
C GLU A 192 0.31 -18.06 11.19
N LEU A 193 1.04 -17.30 12.01
CA LEU A 193 2.34 -17.69 12.55
C LEU A 193 2.15 -18.14 13.99
N LYS A 194 2.56 -19.38 14.30
CA LYS A 194 2.53 -19.90 15.67
C LYS A 194 3.91 -19.78 16.31
N GLY A 195 3.99 -19.09 17.44
CA GLY A 195 5.17 -19.00 18.27
C GLY A 195 4.94 -19.40 19.73
N ASP A 196 6.00 -19.31 20.53
CA ASP A 196 5.99 -19.57 21.97
C ASP A 196 5.27 -18.48 22.78
N SER A 197 5.24 -17.23 22.28
CA SER A 197 4.51 -16.10 22.87
C SER A 197 3.04 -16.01 22.44
N GLY A 198 2.57 -16.89 21.54
CA GLY A 198 1.23 -16.86 20.98
C GLY A 198 1.22 -16.93 19.46
N THR A 199 0.14 -16.46 18.84
CA THR A 199 -0.04 -16.48 17.38
C THR A 199 -0.08 -15.08 16.80
N LEU A 200 0.72 -14.83 15.76
CA LEU A 200 0.62 -13.62 14.94
C LEU A 200 -0.28 -13.91 13.74
N TRP A 201 -1.11 -12.93 13.38
CA TRP A 201 -2.08 -13.05 12.30
C TRP A 201 -2.00 -11.85 11.37
N GLU A 202 -2.24 -12.06 10.08
CA GLU A 202 -2.49 -10.98 9.13
C GLU A 202 -3.42 -11.46 8.03
N ARG A 203 -4.23 -10.56 7.47
CA ARG A 203 -5.00 -10.83 6.25
C ARG A 203 -4.45 -10.02 5.09
N VAL A 204 -4.10 -10.71 4.00
CA VAL A 204 -3.44 -10.14 2.82
C VAL A 204 -4.00 -10.70 1.52
N ARG A 205 -3.80 -9.99 0.42
CA ARG A 205 -3.98 -10.54 -0.92
C ARG A 205 -2.68 -11.22 -1.36
N ILE A 206 -2.78 -12.46 -1.80
CA ILE A 206 -1.71 -13.16 -2.49
C ILE A 206 -1.68 -12.64 -3.92
N LYS A 207 -0.58 -11.97 -4.30
CA LYS A 207 -0.31 -11.47 -5.64
C LYS A 207 1.18 -11.60 -5.93
N THR A 208 1.55 -11.84 -7.18
CA THR A 208 2.96 -11.85 -7.55
C THR A 208 3.56 -10.45 -7.42
N GLU A 209 4.63 -10.32 -6.66
CA GLU A 209 5.31 -9.04 -6.43
C GLU A 209 6.38 -8.76 -7.50
N HIS A 210 6.37 -7.53 -8.01
CA HIS A 210 7.33 -6.99 -8.98
C HIS A 210 7.64 -5.54 -8.63
N PHE A 211 8.84 -5.07 -8.96
CA PHE A 211 9.14 -3.66 -8.81
C PHE A 211 8.78 -2.89 -10.08
N ASP A 212 7.67 -2.14 -10.03
CA ASP A 212 7.24 -1.35 -11.18
C ASP A 212 7.71 0.11 -11.10
N ILE A 213 8.12 0.63 -12.26
CA ILE A 213 8.51 2.03 -12.45
C ILE A 213 7.48 2.67 -13.38
N SER A 214 6.63 3.51 -12.81
CA SER A 214 5.57 4.18 -13.56
C SER A 214 6.01 5.51 -14.11
N GLY A 215 5.63 5.79 -15.35
CA GLY A 215 5.80 7.09 -15.99
C GLY A 215 4.70 8.09 -15.67
N GLY A 216 3.64 7.69 -14.94
CA GLY A 216 2.45 8.50 -14.69
C GLY A 216 1.43 8.46 -15.84
N TRP A 217 0.82 9.60 -16.17
CA TRP A 217 -0.13 9.74 -17.27
C TRP A 217 0.61 9.83 -18.61
N THR A 218 0.93 8.68 -19.19
CA THR A 218 1.76 8.56 -20.41
C THR A 218 0.95 8.35 -21.69
N ALA A 219 -0.38 8.30 -21.62
CA ALA A 219 -1.28 7.82 -22.69
C ALA A 219 -1.11 8.53 -24.05
N ASP A 220 -0.96 9.86 -24.05
CA ASP A 220 -1.15 10.71 -25.24
C ASP A 220 -0.20 10.40 -26.42
N HIS A 221 0.91 9.72 -26.17
CA HIS A 221 1.95 9.48 -27.17
C HIS A 221 2.39 8.02 -27.30
N LEU A 222 1.67 7.04 -26.74
CA LEU A 222 2.12 5.65 -26.76
C LEU A 222 2.08 4.98 -28.14
N ARG A 223 1.40 5.56 -29.13
CA ARG A 223 1.51 5.15 -30.54
C ARG A 223 2.83 5.59 -31.21
N HIS A 224 3.60 6.46 -30.57
CA HIS A 224 4.83 7.02 -31.13
C HIS A 224 6.03 6.20 -30.65
N GLU A 225 6.54 5.31 -31.51
CA GLU A 225 7.66 4.44 -31.18
C GLU A 225 8.89 5.15 -30.59
N PRO A 226 9.31 6.36 -31.03
CA PRO A 226 10.42 7.08 -30.40
C PRO A 226 10.18 7.43 -28.92
N TYR A 227 8.94 7.73 -28.54
CA TYR A 227 8.58 8.01 -27.15
C TYR A 227 8.57 6.72 -26.31
N LEU A 228 8.04 5.62 -26.85
CA LEU A 228 8.14 4.31 -26.21
C LEU A 228 9.60 3.89 -25.99
N LYS A 229 10.47 4.05 -27.00
CA LYS A 229 11.92 3.81 -26.88
C LYS A 229 12.54 4.65 -25.77
N LEU A 230 12.14 5.91 -25.63
CA LEU A 230 12.60 6.78 -24.57
C LEU A 230 12.14 6.26 -23.19
N LEU A 231 10.86 5.94 -23.01
CA LEU A 231 10.34 5.39 -21.75
C LEU A 231 11.04 4.08 -21.37
N THR A 232 11.24 3.16 -22.32
CA THR A 232 11.99 1.92 -22.10
C THR A 232 13.44 2.18 -21.72
N ARG A 233 14.11 3.16 -22.35
CA ARG A 233 15.47 3.58 -21.96
C ARG A 233 15.51 4.14 -20.54
N LEU A 234 14.42 4.78 -20.08
CA LEU A 234 14.26 5.27 -18.71
C LEU A 234 13.80 4.17 -17.73
N HIS A 235 13.70 2.91 -18.19
CA HIS A 235 13.22 1.76 -17.43
C HIS A 235 11.77 1.88 -16.94
N VAL A 236 10.96 2.73 -17.56
CA VAL A 236 9.52 2.84 -17.29
C VAL A 236 8.81 1.61 -17.86
N ASN A 237 8.09 0.88 -17.00
CA ASN A 237 7.35 -0.32 -17.35
C ASN A 237 5.88 -0.28 -16.94
N CYS A 238 5.41 0.83 -16.36
CA CYS A 238 4.04 1.02 -15.89
C CYS A 238 3.53 2.42 -16.30
N GLY A 239 2.23 2.56 -16.51
CA GLY A 239 1.60 3.84 -16.80
C GLY A 239 0.15 3.86 -16.35
N GLN A 240 -0.34 5.05 -16.00
CA GLN A 240 -1.74 5.27 -15.64
C GLN A 240 -2.65 5.22 -16.87
N ILE A 241 -2.78 4.03 -17.43
CA ILE A 241 -3.46 3.73 -18.70
C ILE A 241 -4.35 2.49 -18.58
N GLN A 242 -5.33 2.39 -19.47
CA GLN A 242 -6.18 1.20 -19.63
C GLN A 242 -6.17 0.74 -21.09
N ASN A 243 -7.06 1.28 -21.91
CA ASN A 243 -7.09 1.06 -23.36
C ASN A 243 -6.51 2.30 -24.06
N VAL A 244 -5.50 2.11 -24.88
CA VAL A 244 -4.89 3.17 -25.70
C VAL A 244 -4.89 2.70 -27.16
N PRO A 245 -5.81 3.21 -28.00
CA PRO A 245 -5.93 2.80 -29.39
C PRO A 245 -4.64 3.02 -30.19
N GLY A 246 -4.27 2.03 -31.01
CA GLY A 246 -3.00 1.97 -31.73
C GLY A 246 -1.80 1.63 -30.84
N TYR A 247 -2.02 1.12 -29.63
CA TYR A 247 -0.95 0.65 -28.75
C TYR A 247 -1.37 -0.59 -27.96
N THR A 248 -2.38 -0.51 -27.09
CA THR A 248 -2.80 -1.69 -26.29
C THR A 248 -3.52 -2.75 -27.11
N ASP A 249 -4.08 -2.34 -28.24
CA ASP A 249 -4.73 -3.17 -29.27
C ASP A 249 -3.78 -3.53 -30.44
N ASP A 250 -2.53 -3.05 -30.42
CA ASP A 250 -1.47 -3.44 -31.36
C ASP A 250 -0.53 -4.45 -30.68
N PRO A 251 -0.68 -5.76 -30.94
CA PRO A 251 0.10 -6.80 -30.25
C PRO A 251 1.60 -6.70 -30.54
N ASP A 252 2.01 -6.25 -31.74
CA ASP A 252 3.42 -6.19 -32.13
C ASP A 252 4.11 -4.97 -31.51
N LEU A 253 3.42 -3.84 -31.41
CA LEU A 253 3.95 -2.66 -30.73
C LEU A 253 4.00 -2.88 -29.21
N TYR A 254 2.94 -3.44 -28.62
CA TYR A 254 2.87 -3.70 -27.18
C TYR A 254 3.89 -4.75 -26.74
N ALA A 255 4.11 -5.82 -27.52
CA ALA A 255 5.13 -6.82 -27.21
C ALA A 255 6.56 -6.26 -27.23
N ARG A 256 6.85 -5.29 -28.12
CA ARG A 256 8.16 -4.62 -28.18
C ARG A 256 8.39 -3.64 -27.03
N TYR A 257 7.34 -2.97 -26.57
CA TYR A 257 7.41 -1.96 -25.51
C TYR A 257 6.31 -2.20 -24.48
N PRO A 258 6.39 -3.27 -23.68
CA PRO A 258 5.34 -3.61 -22.73
C PRO A 258 5.24 -2.56 -21.62
N MET A 259 4.01 -2.13 -21.34
CA MET A 259 3.72 -1.25 -20.21
C MET A 259 2.52 -1.77 -19.43
N LYS A 260 2.73 -2.03 -18.14
CA LYS A 260 1.67 -2.44 -17.23
C LYS A 260 0.63 -1.33 -17.08
N LEU A 261 -0.61 -1.77 -16.96
CA LEU A 261 -1.79 -0.93 -16.86
C LEU A 261 -2.09 -0.61 -15.40
N PHE A 262 -2.54 0.62 -15.17
CA PHE A 262 -2.86 1.15 -13.85
C PHE A 262 -4.06 2.09 -13.96
N ASN A 263 -5.26 1.55 -13.81
CA ASN A 263 -6.52 2.27 -14.02
C ASN A 263 -7.69 1.46 -13.44
N ARG A 264 -8.93 1.78 -13.81
CA ARG A 264 -10.15 1.15 -13.28
C ARG A 264 -10.28 -0.36 -13.53
N MET A 265 -9.84 -0.88 -14.68
CA MET A 265 -9.99 -2.31 -15.04
C MET A 265 -11.41 -2.86 -14.84
N TRP A 266 -12.39 -2.16 -15.41
CA TRP A 266 -13.80 -2.57 -15.39
C TRP A 266 -14.33 -2.69 -16.83
N PRO A 267 -15.23 -3.63 -17.13
CA PRO A 267 -15.79 -4.67 -16.25
C PRO A 267 -14.81 -5.85 -15.96
N LEU A 268 -15.00 -6.62 -14.88
CA LEU A 268 -13.96 -7.53 -14.33
C LEU A 268 -13.57 -8.70 -15.25
N GLU A 269 -14.57 -9.38 -15.80
CA GLU A 269 -14.44 -10.45 -16.80
C GLU A 269 -13.58 -10.12 -18.02
N ALA A 270 -13.42 -8.84 -18.38
CA ALA A 270 -12.50 -8.39 -19.43
C ALA A 270 -11.03 -8.34 -18.99
N TRP A 271 -10.76 -8.14 -17.69
CA TRP A 271 -9.42 -7.84 -17.15
C TRP A 271 -8.87 -8.90 -16.21
N ASP A 272 -9.73 -9.59 -15.46
CA ASP A 272 -9.38 -10.67 -14.55
C ASP A 272 -9.19 -11.99 -15.32
N THR A 273 -8.24 -11.98 -16.25
CA THR A 273 -7.90 -13.11 -17.14
C THR A 273 -6.40 -13.38 -17.09
N ASP A 274 -6.00 -14.62 -17.36
CA ASP A 274 -4.58 -15.02 -17.32
C ASP A 274 -3.72 -14.22 -18.31
N SER A 275 -4.31 -13.74 -19.42
CA SER A 275 -3.63 -12.91 -20.42
C SER A 275 -3.40 -11.46 -19.96
N TRP A 276 -4.27 -10.93 -19.10
CA TRP A 276 -4.22 -9.53 -18.66
C TRP A 276 -3.55 -9.34 -17.31
N LEU A 277 -3.68 -10.30 -16.39
CA LEU A 277 -3.12 -10.17 -15.04
C LEU A 277 -1.62 -9.83 -15.00
N PRO A 278 -0.73 -10.44 -15.80
CA PRO A 278 0.69 -10.07 -15.81
C PRO A 278 0.95 -8.64 -16.33
N LYS A 279 -0.02 -8.07 -17.04
CA LYS A 279 0.04 -6.74 -17.65
C LYS A 279 -0.63 -5.68 -16.78
N ILE A 280 -1.15 -6.02 -15.61
CA ILE A 280 -1.83 -5.06 -14.72
C ILE A 280 -0.96 -4.87 -13.50
N HIS A 281 -0.69 -3.61 -13.18
CA HIS A 281 -0.01 -3.25 -11.95
C HIS A 281 -1.01 -3.28 -10.77
N ALA A 282 -2.07 -2.48 -10.86
CA ALA A 282 -3.15 -2.43 -9.88
C ALA A 282 -4.39 -1.70 -10.45
N VAL A 283 -5.52 -1.89 -9.78
CA VAL A 283 -6.74 -1.11 -9.95
C VAL A 283 -6.59 0.22 -9.21
N GLU A 284 -6.61 1.32 -9.96
CA GLU A 284 -6.58 2.68 -9.41
C GLU A 284 -7.51 3.60 -10.22
N PHE A 285 -8.57 4.06 -9.58
CA PHE A 285 -9.54 4.98 -10.18
C PHE A 285 -10.08 6.00 -9.18
N LEU A 286 -9.68 5.87 -7.91
CA LEU A 286 -10.11 6.77 -6.84
C LEU A 286 -9.15 7.95 -6.70
N GLY A 287 -7.89 7.77 -7.12
CA GLY A 287 -6.88 8.82 -7.09
C GLY A 287 -6.62 9.22 -5.64
N GLU A 288 -6.78 10.52 -5.37
CA GLU A 288 -6.52 11.17 -4.08
C GLU A 288 -7.84 11.49 -3.33
N PRO A 289 -8.48 10.52 -2.67
CA PRO A 289 -9.79 10.73 -2.04
C PRO A 289 -9.78 11.80 -0.94
N GLN A 290 -8.61 12.19 -0.42
CA GLN A 290 -8.50 13.29 0.56
C GLN A 290 -8.80 14.66 -0.06
N TYR A 291 -8.65 14.80 -1.39
CA TYR A 291 -8.95 16.05 -2.10
C TYR A 291 -10.22 15.96 -2.95
N GLY A 292 -10.52 14.81 -3.57
CA GLY A 292 -11.81 14.50 -4.20
C GLY A 292 -12.42 15.59 -5.08
N GLY A 293 -11.60 16.32 -5.84
CA GLY A 293 -12.07 17.42 -6.70
C GLY A 293 -12.69 18.62 -5.94
N GLY A 294 -12.39 18.76 -4.65
CA GLY A 294 -12.89 19.83 -3.77
C GLY A 294 -13.62 19.32 -2.53
N ARG A 295 -14.05 18.04 -2.51
CA ARG A 295 -14.68 17.41 -1.33
C ARG A 295 -14.00 16.08 -1.00
N PRO A 296 -13.43 15.92 0.20
CA PRO A 296 -12.89 14.63 0.62
C PRO A 296 -13.95 13.52 0.57
N VAL A 297 -13.57 12.36 0.04
CA VAL A 297 -14.38 11.13 -0.01
C VAL A 297 -14.22 10.40 1.32
N ALA A 298 -15.30 9.94 1.93
CA ALA A 298 -15.22 9.24 3.21
C ALA A 298 -14.50 7.87 3.05
N PRO A 299 -13.70 7.43 4.06
CA PRO A 299 -13.01 6.13 3.96
C PRO A 299 -13.95 4.94 3.75
N GLN A 300 -15.14 4.94 4.36
CA GLN A 300 -16.16 3.92 4.09
C GLN A 300 -16.64 3.90 2.62
N GLU A 301 -16.79 5.06 1.99
CA GLU A 301 -17.16 5.14 0.57
C GLU A 301 -16.02 4.62 -0.33
N VAL A 302 -14.76 4.84 0.06
CA VAL A 302 -13.60 4.25 -0.61
C VAL A 302 -13.64 2.72 -0.50
N PHE A 303 -13.92 2.17 0.69
CA PHE A 303 -14.11 0.73 0.88
C PHE A 303 -15.19 0.17 -0.06
N GLU A 304 -16.37 0.80 -0.08
CA GLU A 304 -17.51 0.38 -0.90
C GLU A 304 -17.19 0.39 -2.40
N LYS A 305 -16.43 1.39 -2.88
CA LYS A 305 -16.01 1.46 -4.29
C LYS A 305 -14.99 0.37 -4.65
N LEU A 306 -14.15 -0.07 -3.71
CA LEU A 306 -13.18 -1.16 -3.93
C LEU A 306 -13.78 -2.56 -3.72
N LEU A 307 -14.90 -2.66 -3.01
CA LEU A 307 -15.55 -3.92 -2.67
C LEU A 307 -15.77 -4.86 -3.87
N PRO A 308 -16.19 -4.40 -5.08
CA PRO A 308 -16.36 -5.28 -6.23
C PRO A 308 -15.08 -6.01 -6.66
N TYR A 309 -13.89 -5.44 -6.43
CA TYR A 309 -12.62 -6.07 -6.82
C TYR A 309 -12.15 -7.14 -5.83
N ARG A 310 -12.77 -7.24 -4.64
CA ARG A 310 -12.38 -8.23 -3.62
C ARG A 310 -12.64 -9.68 -4.08
N THR A 311 -13.56 -9.89 -5.00
CA THR A 311 -13.86 -11.20 -5.62
C THR A 311 -12.97 -11.52 -6.83
N SER A 312 -12.20 -10.54 -7.31
CA SER A 312 -11.30 -10.70 -8.46
C SER A 312 -9.85 -11.01 -8.02
N ARG A 313 -8.98 -11.38 -8.95
CA ARG A 313 -7.53 -11.53 -8.74
C ARG A 313 -6.77 -10.20 -8.84
N LEU A 314 -7.44 -9.11 -9.19
CA LEU A 314 -6.84 -7.79 -9.36
C LEU A 314 -6.51 -7.15 -8.00
N ALA A 315 -5.25 -6.69 -7.86
CA ALA A 315 -4.83 -5.91 -6.71
C ALA A 315 -5.36 -4.48 -6.81
N THR A 316 -5.74 -3.89 -5.67
CA THR A 316 -6.27 -2.52 -5.59
C THR A 316 -5.25 -1.54 -5.03
N SER A 317 -5.31 -0.29 -5.47
CA SER A 317 -4.52 0.83 -4.96
C SER A 317 -5.43 1.98 -4.51
N VAL A 318 -4.91 2.80 -3.60
CA VAL A 318 -5.42 4.13 -3.27
C VAL A 318 -4.21 5.05 -3.15
N THR A 319 -4.25 6.19 -3.83
CA THR A 319 -3.21 7.20 -3.72
C THR A 319 -3.57 8.22 -2.64
N HIS A 320 -2.66 8.44 -1.69
CA HIS A 320 -2.89 9.39 -0.60
C HIS A 320 -2.02 10.63 -0.71
N SER A 321 -2.47 11.79 -0.24
CA SER A 321 -1.69 13.03 -0.44
C SER A 321 -1.41 13.86 0.80
N GLU A 322 -2.12 13.54 1.89
CA GLU A 322 -2.02 14.30 3.13
C GLU A 322 -1.75 13.37 4.32
N GLU A 323 -0.48 13.27 4.71
CA GLU A 323 -0.02 12.27 5.70
C GLU A 323 -0.74 12.35 7.04
N ARG A 324 -1.14 13.56 7.48
CA ARG A 324 -1.93 13.74 8.71
C ARG A 324 -3.27 13.01 8.72
N VAL A 325 -3.80 12.53 7.59
CA VAL A 325 -5.08 11.80 7.52
C VAL A 325 -4.96 10.38 6.93
N TRP A 326 -3.77 9.93 6.54
CA TRP A 326 -3.59 8.58 5.96
C TRP A 326 -4.10 7.49 6.88
N ARG A 327 -3.97 7.67 8.19
CA ARG A 327 -4.47 6.73 9.21
C ARG A 327 -5.95 6.37 9.06
N TYR A 328 -6.78 7.27 8.53
CA TYR A 328 -8.20 7.02 8.34
C TYR A 328 -8.50 6.09 7.16
N TYR A 329 -7.55 5.91 6.25
CA TYR A 329 -7.67 5.04 5.08
C TYR A 329 -6.83 3.76 5.20
N ALA A 330 -6.15 3.57 6.34
CA ALA A 330 -5.31 2.42 6.59
C ALA A 330 -6.04 1.09 6.32
N GLY A 331 -5.46 0.22 5.49
CA GLY A 331 -5.97 -1.11 5.17
C GLY A 331 -7.06 -1.19 4.10
N LEU A 332 -7.38 -0.09 3.41
CA LEU A 332 -8.44 -0.08 2.39
C LEU A 332 -8.04 -0.74 1.06
N SER A 333 -6.77 -0.66 0.67
CA SER A 333 -6.24 -1.20 -0.57
C SER A 333 -5.14 -2.23 -0.34
N ASP A 334 -4.88 -3.05 -1.35
CA ASP A 334 -3.80 -4.05 -1.33
C ASP A 334 -2.43 -3.42 -1.55
N TYR A 335 -2.42 -2.23 -2.16
CA TYR A 335 -1.23 -1.51 -2.55
C TYR A 335 -1.38 0.00 -2.35
N PRO A 336 -1.24 0.51 -1.11
CA PRO A 336 -1.37 1.93 -0.83
C PRO A 336 -0.21 2.74 -1.42
N HIS A 337 -0.55 3.84 -2.08
CA HIS A 337 0.39 4.77 -2.67
C HIS A 337 0.33 6.10 -1.93
N TYR A 338 1.34 6.94 -2.08
CA TYR A 338 1.16 8.35 -1.79
C TYR A 338 1.75 9.27 -2.84
N ASP A 339 1.12 10.41 -3.00
CA ASP A 339 1.53 11.54 -3.81
C ASP A 339 1.73 12.78 -2.92
N ALA A 340 2.98 13.03 -2.57
CA ALA A 340 3.38 14.17 -1.75
C ALA A 340 4.69 14.75 -2.27
N TYR A 341 4.56 15.76 -3.13
CA TYR A 341 5.68 16.47 -3.74
C TYR A 341 6.47 17.31 -2.74
N ARG A 342 7.76 17.53 -3.03
CA ARG A 342 8.67 18.30 -2.16
C ARG A 342 9.29 19.52 -2.83
N VAL A 343 9.09 19.75 -4.13
CA VAL A 343 9.79 20.78 -4.91
C VAL A 343 8.84 21.58 -5.81
N VAL A 344 8.43 22.79 -5.43
CA VAL A 344 7.67 23.73 -6.31
C VAL A 344 6.35 23.14 -6.83
N ALA A 345 5.63 22.45 -5.96
CA ALA A 345 4.31 21.88 -6.22
C ALA A 345 3.39 22.15 -5.02
N PRO A 346 2.06 22.11 -5.22
CA PRO A 346 1.12 22.12 -4.09
C PRO A 346 1.43 20.99 -3.13
N ALA A 347 1.35 21.27 -1.83
CA ALA A 347 1.58 20.28 -0.79
C ALA A 347 0.63 20.52 0.39
N ALA A 348 0.28 19.43 1.08
CA ALA A 348 -0.56 19.47 2.27
C ALA A 348 0.14 20.13 3.48
N ASP A 349 1.47 20.05 3.51
CA ASP A 349 2.31 20.46 4.61
C ASP A 349 2.81 21.91 4.45
N SER A 350 3.29 22.50 5.54
CA SER A 350 3.73 23.89 5.63
C SER A 350 5.24 23.98 5.43
N TRP A 351 5.66 24.21 4.19
CA TRP A 351 7.08 24.27 3.82
C TRP A 351 7.89 25.32 4.60
N ARG A 352 7.27 26.47 4.91
CA ARG A 352 7.90 27.53 5.72
C ARG A 352 8.08 27.17 7.19
N ALA A 353 7.39 26.13 7.68
CA ALA A 353 7.46 25.70 9.07
C ALA A 353 8.60 24.70 9.32
N TYR A 354 9.31 24.24 8.28
CA TYR A 354 10.52 23.45 8.46
C TYR A 354 11.70 24.34 8.80
N ASP A 355 12.31 24.09 9.95
CA ASP A 355 13.56 24.70 10.38
C ASP A 355 14.74 23.81 9.96
N ARG A 356 15.13 23.96 8.69
CA ARG A 356 16.13 23.13 8.01
C ARG A 356 17.07 23.91 7.10
N TRP A 357 17.02 25.24 7.15
CA TRP A 357 17.72 26.12 6.20
C TRP A 357 18.57 27.17 6.90
N ASP A 358 19.20 26.81 8.02
CA ASP A 358 20.07 27.69 8.83
C ASP A 358 19.39 29.04 9.18
N GLY A 359 18.18 28.96 9.72
CA GLY A 359 17.36 30.12 10.06
C GLY A 359 16.64 30.78 8.88
N LYS A 360 16.82 30.29 7.64
CA LYS A 360 16.05 30.76 6.48
C LYS A 360 14.71 30.05 6.40
N GLN A 361 13.71 30.74 5.86
CA GLN A 361 12.44 30.13 5.49
C GLN A 361 12.34 30.05 3.97
N ILE A 362 12.17 28.85 3.43
CA ILE A 362 11.84 28.67 2.01
C ILE A 362 10.35 28.32 1.88
N SER A 363 9.74 28.79 0.80
CA SER A 363 8.32 28.52 0.49
C SER A 363 8.13 27.65 -0.74
N TRP A 364 9.22 27.22 -1.37
CA TRP A 364 9.22 26.51 -2.64
C TRP A 364 9.64 25.06 -2.52
N GLY A 365 10.05 24.58 -1.35
CA GLY A 365 10.31 23.18 -1.15
C GLY A 365 10.30 22.80 0.31
N ALA A 366 10.33 21.51 0.55
CA ALA A 366 10.49 20.93 1.86
C ALA A 366 11.72 20.03 1.90
N PRO A 367 12.22 19.66 3.09
CA PRO A 367 13.37 18.78 3.20
C PRO A 367 13.06 17.45 2.48
N LEU A 368 13.99 16.96 1.67
CA LEU A 368 13.75 15.78 0.84
C LEU A 368 13.77 14.50 1.68
N GLU A 369 14.47 14.50 2.82
CA GLU A 369 14.57 13.35 3.71
C GLU A 369 13.23 12.92 4.32
N THR A 370 12.27 13.84 4.42
CA THR A 370 10.92 13.53 4.90
C THR A 370 10.15 12.60 3.95
N ILE A 371 10.61 12.39 2.72
CA ILE A 371 10.06 11.36 1.83
C ILE A 371 10.20 10.00 2.51
N GLY A 372 11.36 9.73 3.12
CA GLY A 372 11.55 8.51 3.90
C GLY A 372 10.60 8.44 5.09
N ASP A 373 10.36 9.55 5.79
CA ASP A 373 9.42 9.59 6.92
C ASP A 373 7.98 9.31 6.48
N MET A 374 7.57 9.86 5.34
CA MET A 374 6.27 9.58 4.72
C MET A 374 6.14 8.12 4.28
N CYS A 375 7.13 7.57 3.57
CA CYS A 375 7.15 6.14 3.23
C CYS A 375 6.99 5.24 4.47
N ARG A 376 7.74 5.53 5.55
CA ARG A 376 7.62 4.79 6.81
C ARG A 376 6.24 4.96 7.43
N SER A 377 5.69 6.18 7.48
CA SER A 377 4.35 6.44 8.02
C SER A 377 3.29 5.64 7.26
N LEU A 378 3.29 5.68 5.92
CA LEU A 378 2.33 4.93 5.11
C LEU A 378 2.45 3.42 5.33
N ARG A 379 3.69 2.91 5.39
CA ARG A 379 3.98 1.49 5.62
C ARG A 379 3.52 1.02 7.00
N GLU A 380 3.84 1.74 8.06
CA GLU A 380 3.41 1.37 9.42
C GLU A 380 1.89 1.36 9.55
N LEU A 381 1.19 2.33 8.95
CA LEU A 381 -0.27 2.38 8.93
C LEU A 381 -0.91 1.22 8.16
N ASN A 382 -0.25 0.76 7.08
CA ASN A 382 -0.81 -0.23 6.16
C ASN A 382 -0.18 -1.61 6.25
N ARG A 383 0.68 -1.85 7.25
CA ARG A 383 1.30 -3.17 7.42
C ARG A 383 0.24 -4.29 7.40
N PRO A 384 0.57 -5.43 6.76
CA PRO A 384 1.87 -5.76 6.17
C PRO A 384 1.97 -5.43 4.66
N MET A 385 1.09 -4.57 4.14
CA MET A 385 1.01 -4.32 2.70
C MET A 385 2.26 -3.59 2.18
N PRO A 386 2.71 -3.93 0.96
CA PRO A 386 3.76 -3.16 0.31
C PRO A 386 3.22 -1.78 -0.09
N VAL A 387 4.10 -0.77 -0.18
CA VAL A 387 3.71 0.61 -0.49
C VAL A 387 4.41 1.14 -1.75
N ALA A 388 3.83 2.15 -2.39
CA ALA A 388 4.44 2.86 -3.52
C ALA A 388 4.52 4.38 -3.29
N TYR A 389 5.39 5.03 -4.05
CA TYR A 389 5.62 6.46 -4.00
C TYR A 389 5.49 7.12 -5.36
N TRP A 390 4.64 8.15 -5.44
CA TRP A 390 4.62 9.13 -6.52
C TRP A 390 5.67 10.21 -6.26
N SER A 391 6.82 10.01 -6.88
CA SER A 391 7.86 11.00 -6.97
C SER A 391 7.49 12.14 -7.91
N GLN A 392 7.92 13.33 -7.51
CA GLN A 392 7.83 14.48 -8.38
C GLN A 392 8.77 14.28 -9.57
N GLY A 393 8.18 14.09 -10.75
CA GLY A 393 8.89 13.94 -12.01
C GLY A 393 9.22 15.27 -12.67
N ALA A 394 9.92 15.17 -13.80
CA ALA A 394 10.41 16.31 -14.57
C ALA A 394 9.28 16.98 -15.39
N HIS A 395 8.24 17.51 -14.75
CA HIS A 395 7.04 17.99 -15.43
C HIS A 395 7.12 19.47 -15.87
N ASP A 396 6.65 19.78 -17.08
CA ASP A 396 6.69 21.14 -17.65
C ASP A 396 5.64 22.08 -17.07
N GLY A 397 4.58 21.51 -16.49
CA GLY A 397 3.43 22.21 -15.92
C GLY A 397 3.54 22.49 -14.42
N TRP A 398 4.69 22.27 -13.78
CA TRP A 398 4.89 22.71 -12.40
C TRP A 398 4.73 24.23 -12.30
N GLY A 399 3.57 24.66 -11.81
CA GLY A 399 3.17 26.05 -11.69
C GLY A 399 3.71 26.69 -10.42
N GLY A 400 4.25 27.90 -10.55
CA GLY A 400 4.43 28.79 -9.41
C GLY A 400 3.13 29.57 -9.22
N GLY A 401 2.30 29.20 -8.24
CA GLY A 401 1.43 30.19 -7.62
C GLY A 401 2.24 31.41 -7.16
N PHE A 402 1.57 32.54 -6.94
CA PHE A 402 2.14 33.84 -6.53
C PHE A 402 3.09 33.80 -5.29
N LEU A 403 3.23 32.64 -4.63
CA LEU A 403 3.94 32.38 -3.38
C LEU A 403 5.35 31.74 -3.53
N PHE A 404 5.80 31.38 -4.74
CA PHE A 404 7.03 30.60 -4.98
C PHE A 404 8.20 31.42 -5.60
N ASN A 405 8.23 32.72 -5.32
CA ASN A 405 8.86 33.75 -6.16
C ASN A 405 10.40 33.76 -6.25
N SER A 406 11.13 32.86 -5.57
CA SER A 406 12.61 32.89 -5.56
C SER A 406 13.29 31.78 -6.38
N ARG A 407 12.57 30.74 -6.82
CA ARG A 407 13.16 29.62 -7.55
C ARG A 407 12.89 29.70 -9.05
N LYS A 408 13.96 29.75 -9.86
CA LYS A 408 13.88 29.85 -11.33
C LYS A 408 13.44 28.53 -12.00
N ARG A 409 14.06 27.40 -11.63
CA ARG A 409 13.68 26.07 -12.16
C ARG A 409 12.51 25.51 -11.35
N ARG A 410 11.36 25.33 -11.98
CA ARG A 410 10.13 24.81 -11.32
C ARG A 410 9.97 23.29 -11.39
N SER A 411 10.85 22.63 -12.11
CA SER A 411 10.94 21.18 -12.17
C SER A 411 12.12 20.71 -11.31
N PRO A 412 12.06 19.50 -10.72
CA PRO A 412 13.20 18.94 -10.00
C PRO A 412 14.49 18.98 -10.83
N THR A 413 15.61 19.26 -10.16
CA THR A 413 16.95 19.09 -10.72
C THR A 413 17.31 17.60 -10.80
N PRO A 414 18.36 17.23 -11.56
CA PRO A 414 18.90 15.87 -11.52
C PRO A 414 19.16 15.33 -10.11
N ASP A 415 19.76 16.14 -9.24
CA ASP A 415 20.09 15.72 -7.87
C ASP A 415 18.84 15.55 -6.99
N GLU A 416 17.85 16.41 -7.16
CA GLU A 416 16.57 16.29 -6.44
C GLU A 416 15.81 15.03 -6.88
N LEU A 417 15.80 14.69 -8.18
CA LEU A 417 15.20 13.43 -8.64
C LEU A 417 15.88 12.21 -8.00
N ARG A 418 17.21 12.21 -7.95
CA ARG A 418 17.97 11.13 -7.31
C ARG A 418 17.68 11.07 -5.81
N SER A 419 17.75 12.19 -5.11
CA SER A 419 17.50 12.26 -3.66
C SER A 419 16.10 11.79 -3.31
N GLN A 420 15.07 12.25 -4.04
CA GLN A 420 13.68 11.81 -3.85
C GLN A 420 13.55 10.29 -3.97
N ALA A 421 14.08 9.70 -5.05
CA ALA A 421 14.03 8.26 -5.26
C ALA A 421 14.80 7.48 -4.19
N MET A 422 16.01 7.91 -3.83
CA MET A 422 16.83 7.22 -2.84
C MET A 422 16.22 7.24 -1.44
N HIS A 423 15.62 8.35 -1.01
CA HIS A 423 14.89 8.39 0.25
C HIS A 423 13.74 7.39 0.27
N ALA A 424 12.95 7.31 -0.81
CA ALA A 424 11.87 6.35 -0.89
C ALA A 424 12.36 4.89 -0.91
N LEU A 425 13.35 4.58 -1.77
CA LEU A 425 13.94 3.24 -1.90
C LEU A 425 14.57 2.75 -0.59
N SER A 426 15.25 3.63 0.15
CA SER A 426 15.84 3.31 1.47
C SER A 426 14.81 2.95 2.53
N THR A 427 13.53 3.24 2.27
CA THR A 427 12.40 2.96 3.17
C THR A 427 11.43 1.94 2.60
N ARG A 428 11.88 1.21 1.56
CA ARG A 428 11.21 0.03 1.01
C ARG A 428 9.84 0.33 0.42
N ILE A 429 9.82 1.26 -0.53
CA ILE A 429 8.80 1.20 -1.58
C ILE A 429 9.04 -0.04 -2.44
N THR A 430 7.99 -0.55 -3.06
CA THR A 430 8.06 -1.67 -4.03
C THR A 430 7.63 -1.23 -5.42
N SER A 431 7.35 0.06 -5.61
CA SER A 431 7.15 0.68 -6.92
C SER A 431 7.41 2.17 -6.82
N LEU A 432 7.97 2.73 -7.88
CA LEU A 432 8.32 4.15 -8.00
C LEU A 432 7.54 4.77 -9.15
N TYR A 433 6.82 5.83 -8.88
CA TYR A 433 5.98 6.51 -9.86
C TYR A 433 6.50 7.91 -10.12
N TRP A 434 6.65 8.30 -11.36
CA TRP A 434 7.01 9.66 -11.72
C TRP A 434 5.77 10.45 -12.12
N PHE A 435 5.50 11.57 -11.45
CA PHE A 435 4.47 12.53 -11.86
C PHE A 435 5.12 13.72 -12.57
N ASN A 436 5.07 13.88 -13.88
CA ASN A 436 4.66 12.93 -14.90
C ASN A 436 5.70 12.98 -16.03
N LEU A 437 6.00 11.85 -16.67
CA LEU A 437 7.01 11.74 -17.74
C LEU A 437 6.39 11.86 -19.14
N SER A 438 5.55 12.87 -19.36
CA SER A 438 5.01 13.15 -20.69
C SER A 438 6.12 13.49 -21.70
N LEU A 439 5.88 13.24 -23.00
CA LEU A 439 6.85 13.54 -24.05
C LEU A 439 7.32 15.01 -24.01
N LYS A 440 6.38 15.95 -23.84
CA LYS A 440 6.67 17.39 -23.71
C LYS A 440 7.58 17.68 -22.52
N SER A 441 7.29 17.07 -21.38
CA SER A 441 8.05 17.23 -20.15
C SER A 441 9.48 16.67 -20.29
N LEU A 442 9.63 15.47 -20.86
CA LEU A 442 10.94 14.87 -21.12
C LEU A 442 11.78 15.70 -22.10
N LEU A 443 11.19 16.23 -23.18
CA LEU A 443 11.91 17.07 -24.14
C LEU A 443 12.31 18.44 -23.57
N LYS A 444 11.55 18.97 -22.60
CA LYS A 444 11.87 20.25 -21.95
C LYS A 444 13.02 20.12 -20.95
N PHE A 445 13.19 18.96 -20.34
CA PHE A 445 14.21 18.70 -19.32
C PHE A 445 15.07 17.48 -19.69
N PRO A 446 15.84 17.52 -20.79
CA PRO A 446 16.68 16.40 -21.19
C PRO A 446 17.78 16.08 -20.16
N ASP A 447 18.13 17.04 -19.30
CA ASP A 447 19.07 16.85 -18.20
C ASP A 447 18.59 15.84 -17.15
N THR A 448 17.30 15.49 -17.15
CA THR A 448 16.73 14.52 -16.20
C THR A 448 16.73 13.08 -16.71
N TRP A 449 17.09 12.84 -17.97
CA TRP A 449 17.04 11.49 -18.54
C TRP A 449 18.08 10.56 -17.91
N ASP A 450 19.33 11.01 -17.83
CA ASP A 450 20.41 10.24 -17.23
C ASP A 450 20.17 9.88 -15.75
N PRO A 451 19.76 10.80 -14.85
CA PRO A 451 19.46 10.43 -13.47
C PRO A 451 18.28 9.44 -13.37
N ILE A 452 17.20 9.61 -14.14
CA ILE A 452 16.06 8.68 -14.16
C ILE A 452 16.50 7.29 -14.66
N MET A 453 17.22 7.24 -15.79
CA MET A 453 17.78 5.99 -16.33
C MET A 453 18.65 5.27 -15.31
N ARG A 454 19.51 6.01 -14.60
CA ARG A 454 20.41 5.42 -13.60
C ARG A 454 19.63 4.90 -12.39
N ILE A 455 18.62 5.62 -11.90
CA ILE A 455 17.72 5.12 -10.85
C ILE A 455 17.04 3.83 -11.30
N GLY A 456 16.49 3.81 -12.53
CA GLY A 456 15.85 2.62 -13.09
C GLY A 456 16.76 1.41 -13.18
N ARG A 457 18.01 1.60 -13.61
CA ARG A 457 19.03 0.55 -13.62
C ARG A 457 19.38 0.04 -12.22
N GLU A 458 19.53 0.94 -11.26
CA GLU A 458 19.80 0.59 -9.85
C GLU A 458 18.63 -0.22 -9.26
N ILE A 459 17.39 0.17 -9.55
CA ILE A 459 16.19 -0.58 -9.17
C ILE A 459 16.19 -1.98 -9.76
N GLN A 460 16.42 -2.14 -11.06
CA GLN A 460 16.44 -3.46 -11.70
C GLN A 460 17.55 -4.36 -11.15
N MET A 461 18.72 -3.80 -10.84
CA MET A 461 19.83 -4.55 -10.26
C MET A 461 19.53 -5.04 -8.84
N LEU A 462 18.74 -4.26 -8.07
CA LEU A 462 18.44 -4.52 -6.67
C LEU A 462 17.01 -5.02 -6.42
N GLU A 463 16.23 -5.28 -7.48
CA GLU A 463 14.81 -5.66 -7.40
C GLU A 463 14.56 -6.81 -6.42
N PRO A 464 15.32 -7.93 -6.44
CA PRO A 464 15.12 -9.01 -5.47
C PRO A 464 15.21 -8.54 -4.02
N TYR A 465 16.09 -7.58 -3.71
CA TYR A 465 16.24 -7.02 -2.36
C TYR A 465 15.10 -6.07 -2.00
N TYR A 466 14.62 -5.25 -2.95
CA TYR A 466 13.47 -4.37 -2.69
C TYR A 466 12.17 -5.16 -2.48
N ILE A 467 11.99 -6.27 -3.20
CA ILE A 467 10.81 -7.12 -3.07
C ILE A 467 10.89 -8.05 -1.86
N ALA A 468 12.07 -8.63 -1.57
CA ALA A 468 12.20 -9.62 -0.50
C ALA A 468 12.59 -9.04 0.87
N GLY A 469 13.30 -7.92 0.93
CA GLY A 469 13.82 -7.35 2.20
C GLY A 469 12.76 -6.61 3.01
N ASP A 470 13.09 -6.21 4.25
CA ASP A 470 12.27 -5.34 5.12
C ASP A 470 13.15 -4.26 5.79
N ALA A 471 13.22 -3.08 5.16
CA ALA A 471 14.18 -2.00 5.46
C ALA A 471 14.13 -1.43 6.88
#